data_AF-A0A1G2LVZ3-F1
#
_entry.id   AF-A0A1G2LVZ3-F1
#
_cell.length_a   1.000
_cell.length_b   1.000
_cell.length_c   1.000
_cell.angle_alpha   90.00
_cell.angle_beta   90.00
_cell.angle_gamma   90.00
#
_symmetry.space_group_name_H-M   'P 1'
#
loop_
_entity.id
_entity.type
_entity.pdbx_description
1 polymer ?
#
loop_
_entity_poly.entity_id
_entity_poly.type
_entity_poly.pdbx_seq_one_letter_code
_entity_poly.pdbx_strand_id
1 'polypeptide(L)'
;MSKDVLVDGLKISFRKIKDAALFNPLGIINKNNYSIASRERAFLDTVYLFPQYYFDNLYSIDWQRCFEIAEIYQNKKLIERLKKYQKNA
;
A
#
# COMPACT_ATOMS: atom_id res chain seq x y z
N MET A 1 4.62 1.54 12.87
CA MET A 1 5.14 2.65 13.69
C MET A 1 5.50 3.79 12.78
N SER A 2 5.30 5.04 13.21
CA SER A 2 5.85 6.22 12.56
C SER A 2 6.99 6.78 13.40
N LYS A 3 8.05 7.25 12.75
CA LYS A 3 9.13 8.00 13.39
C LYS A 3 9.07 9.42 12.87
N ASP A 4 8.98 10.39 13.77
CA ASP A 4 8.95 11.80 13.42
C ASP A 4 10.31 12.43 13.70
N VAL A 5 10.76 13.31 12.82
CA VAL A 5 11.99 14.10 12.97
C VAL A 5 11.65 15.56 12.69
N LEU A 6 12.22 16.49 13.48
CA LEU A 6 12.12 17.92 13.26
C LEU A 6 13.45 18.42 12.66
N VAL A 7 13.38 19.07 11.49
CA VAL A 7 14.55 19.67 10.82
C VAL A 7 14.15 21.09 10.43
N ASP A 8 14.84 22.11 10.96
CA ASP A 8 14.55 23.53 10.71
C ASP A 8 13.07 23.92 10.90
N GLY A 9 12.41 23.35 11.91
CA GLY A 9 11.00 23.56 12.19
C GLY A 9 10.03 22.75 11.32
N LEU A 10 10.51 22.04 10.29
CA LEU A 10 9.71 21.13 9.48
C LEU A 10 9.61 19.75 10.14
N LYS A 11 8.39 19.27 10.34
CA LYS A 11 8.13 17.91 10.82
C LYS A 11 8.10 16.92 9.66
N ILE A 12 9.04 15.99 9.64
CA ILE A 12 9.14 14.89 8.66
C ILE A 12 8.73 13.58 9.35
N SER A 13 7.70 12.92 8.82
CA SER A 13 7.18 11.66 9.36
C SER A 13 7.53 10.47 8.47
N PHE A 14 8.36 9.56 8.99
CA PHE A 14 8.73 8.32 8.34
C PHE A 14 7.78 7.21 8.75
N ARG A 15 7.26 6.45 7.79
CA ARG A 15 6.41 5.28 8.03
C ARG A 15 7.03 4.08 7.36
N LYS A 16 7.01 2.94 8.05
CA LYS A 16 7.54 1.67 7.53
C LYS A 16 6.42 0.62 7.53
N ILE A 17 6.29 -0.07 6.40
CA ILE A 17 5.43 -1.25 6.25
C ILE A 17 6.08 -2.42 7.01
N LYS A 18 5.28 -3.35 7.54
CA LYS A 18 5.81 -4.55 8.21
C LYS A 18 6.76 -5.33 7.29
N ASP A 19 7.81 -5.90 7.86
CA ASP A 19 8.84 -6.64 7.13
C ASP A 19 8.26 -7.77 6.28
N ALA A 20 7.22 -8.46 6.77
CA ALA A 20 6.51 -9.53 6.06
C ALA A 20 5.93 -9.08 4.71
N ALA A 21 5.50 -7.82 4.58
CA ALA A 21 5.05 -7.25 3.31
C ALA A 21 6.20 -6.54 2.59
N LEU A 22 7.07 -5.82 3.30
CA LEU A 22 8.18 -5.06 2.73
C LEU A 22 9.14 -5.93 1.91
N PHE A 23 9.49 -7.12 2.40
CA PHE A 23 10.39 -8.04 1.71
C PHE A 23 9.67 -9.05 0.81
N ASN A 24 8.34 -8.97 0.70
CA ASN A 24 7.57 -9.88 -0.12
C ASN A 24 7.58 -9.41 -1.59
N PRO A 25 8.04 -10.25 -2.54
CA PRO A 25 8.14 -9.88 -3.95
C PRO A 25 6.78 -9.86 -4.67
N LEU A 26 5.70 -10.32 -4.04
CA LEU A 26 4.39 -10.37 -4.68
C LEU A 26 3.90 -8.96 -5.02
N GLY A 27 3.52 -8.77 -6.29
CA GLY A 27 3.14 -7.46 -6.82
C GLY A 27 4.32 -6.52 -7.05
N ILE A 28 5.57 -6.99 -6.98
CA ILE A 28 6.75 -6.24 -7.39
C ILE A 28 7.18 -6.69 -8.79
N ILE A 29 7.40 -5.73 -9.67
CA ILE A 29 7.89 -5.91 -11.03
C ILE A 29 9.38 -5.56 -11.03
N ASN A 30 10.24 -6.55 -11.23
CA ASN A 30 11.67 -6.33 -11.38
C ASN A 30 11.99 -6.00 -12.83
N LYS A 31 12.60 -4.84 -13.07
CA LYS A 31 13.07 -4.39 -14.37
C LYS A 31 14.56 -4.13 -14.30
N ASN A 32 15.35 -4.98 -14.95
CA ASN A 32 16.81 -4.91 -14.99
C ASN A 32 17.40 -4.66 -13.59
N ASN A 33 17.71 -3.40 -13.26
CA ASN A 33 18.43 -2.99 -12.06
C ASN A 33 17.54 -2.29 -11.02
N TYR A 34 16.22 -2.30 -11.18
CA TYR A 34 15.30 -1.69 -10.22
C TYR A 34 14.00 -2.49 -10.08
N SER A 35 13.32 -2.25 -8.97
CA SER A 35 12.03 -2.86 -8.64
C SER A 35 10.96 -1.79 -8.60
N ILE A 36 9.80 -2.05 -9.21
CA ILE A 36 8.62 -1.18 -9.12
C ILE A 36 7.47 -1.97 -8.52
N ALA A 37 6.73 -1.37 -7.59
CA ALA A 37 5.42 -1.88 -7.22
C ALA A 37 4.46 -1.88 -8.43
N SER A 38 3.72 -2.96 -8.63
CA SER A 38 2.55 -2.95 -9.51
C SER A 38 1.53 -1.94 -8.99
N ARG A 39 0.56 -1.57 -9.83
CA ARG A 39 -0.50 -0.63 -9.46
C ARG A 39 -1.23 -1.08 -8.19
N GLU A 40 -1.58 -2.35 -8.14
CA GLU A 40 -2.26 -3.00 -7.02
C GLU A 40 -1.40 -2.97 -5.76
N ARG A 41 -0.09 -3.26 -5.90
CA ARG A 41 0.84 -3.21 -4.78
C ARG A 41 1.00 -1.79 -4.22
N ALA A 42 1.19 -0.80 -5.09
CA ALA A 42 1.31 0.60 -4.70
C ALA A 42 0.03 1.14 -4.02
N PHE A 43 -1.14 0.75 -4.55
CA PHE A 43 -2.43 1.04 -3.95
C PHE A 43 -2.54 0.44 -2.53
N LEU A 44 -2.20 -0.83 -2.36
CA LEU A 44 -2.23 -1.52 -1.07
C LEU A 44 -1.25 -0.94 -0.05
N ASP A 45 -0.01 -0.67 -0.47
CA ASP A 45 1.02 -0.04 0.37
C ASP A 45 0.49 1.31 0.92
N THR A 46 -0.18 2.08 0.06
CA THR A 46 -0.78 3.37 0.42
C THR A 46 -1.93 3.20 1.42
N VAL A 47 -2.93 2.36 1.12
CA VAL A 47 -4.09 2.15 2.02
C VAL A 47 -3.70 1.54 3.36
N TYR A 48 -2.64 0.73 3.37
CA TYR A 48 -2.08 0.16 4.59
C TYR A 48 -1.49 1.25 5.50
N LEU A 49 -0.68 2.15 4.94
CA LEU A 49 -0.03 3.24 5.67
C LEU A 49 -0.96 4.41 6.00
N PHE A 50 -1.94 4.66 5.13
CA PHE A 50 -2.87 5.78 5.17
C PHE A 50 -4.32 5.27 5.11
N PRO A 51 -4.92 4.92 6.27
CA PRO A 51 -6.26 4.38 6.35
C PRO A 51 -7.38 5.20 5.71
N GLN A 52 -7.20 6.52 5.59
CA GLN A 52 -8.20 7.49 5.15
C GLN A 52 -7.71 8.25 3.89
N TYR A 53 -7.06 7.54 2.98
CA TYR A 53 -6.61 8.10 1.71
C TYR A 53 -7.79 8.17 0.72
N TYR A 54 -7.84 9.18 -0.14
CA TYR A 54 -8.84 9.25 -1.21
C TYR A 54 -8.15 9.06 -2.55
N PHE A 55 -8.73 8.25 -3.43
CA PHE A 55 -8.22 8.00 -4.78
C PHE A 55 -9.24 8.48 -5.79
N ASP A 56 -8.80 9.35 -6.70
CA ASP A 56 -9.68 9.97 -7.70
C ASP A 56 -10.05 8.99 -8.83
N ASN A 57 -9.23 7.98 -9.09
CA ASN A 57 -9.44 7.00 -10.15
C ASN A 57 -9.00 5.61 -9.72
N LEU A 58 -9.98 4.71 -9.60
CA LEU A 58 -9.76 3.30 -9.28
C LEU A 58 -10.13 2.36 -10.45
N TYR A 59 -10.51 2.90 -11.61
CA TYR A 59 -11.00 2.14 -12.76
C TYR A 59 -9.99 1.11 -13.28
N SER A 60 -8.70 1.40 -13.17
CA SER A 60 -7.63 0.53 -13.68
C SER A 60 -7.10 -0.50 -12.65
N ILE A 61 -7.73 -0.59 -11.48
CA ILE A 61 -7.32 -1.52 -10.43
C ILE A 61 -7.86 -2.92 -10.72
N ASP A 62 -6.97 -3.90 -10.78
CA ASP A 62 -7.37 -5.31 -10.75
C ASP A 62 -7.68 -5.72 -9.30
N TRP A 63 -8.98 -5.75 -8.98
CA TRP A 63 -9.44 -6.07 -7.63
C TRP A 63 -9.13 -7.50 -7.20
N GLN A 64 -9.18 -8.47 -8.12
CA GLN A 64 -8.85 -9.85 -7.81
C GLN A 64 -7.39 -9.94 -7.38
N ARG A 65 -6.50 -9.32 -8.17
CA ARG A 65 -5.07 -9.27 -7.85
C ARG A 65 -4.79 -8.49 -6.57
N CYS A 66 -5.53 -7.40 -6.31
CA CYS A 66 -5.45 -6.67 -5.05
C CYS A 66 -5.75 -7.56 -3.83
N PHE A 67 -6.83 -8.35 -3.86
CA PHE A 67 -7.17 -9.22 -2.73
C PHE A 67 -6.12 -10.32 -2.51
N GLU A 68 -5.56 -10.90 -3.58
CA GLU A 68 -4.46 -11.86 -3.48
C GLU A 68 -3.23 -11.25 -2.79
N ILE A 69 -2.82 -10.05 -3.20
CA ILE A 69 -1.66 -9.36 -2.62
C ILE A 69 -1.94 -8.94 -1.18
N ALA A 70 -3.17 -8.52 -0.86
CA ALA A 70 -3.52 -7.99 0.46
C ALA A 70 -3.27 -8.97 1.62
N GLU A 71 -3.29 -10.28 1.35
CA GLU A 71 -2.99 -11.32 2.34
C GLU A 71 -1.59 -11.19 2.95
N ILE A 72 -0.59 -10.69 2.19
CA ILE A 72 0.80 -10.52 2.68
C ILE A 72 0.90 -9.53 3.86
N TYR A 73 -0.08 -8.63 3.99
CA TYR A 73 -0.10 -7.62 5.06
C TYR A 73 -0.66 -8.17 6.37
N GLN A 74 -1.32 -9.34 6.33
CA GLN A 74 -1.95 -10.00 7.48
C GLN A 74 -2.79 -9.04 8.31
N ASN A 75 -3.61 -8.21 7.64
CA ASN A 75 -4.36 -7.12 8.26
C ASN A 75 -5.83 -7.17 7.84
N LYS A 76 -6.69 -7.69 8.72
CA LYS A 76 -8.14 -7.79 8.49
C LYS A 76 -8.79 -6.43 8.19
N LYS A 77 -8.34 -5.35 8.84
CA LYS A 77 -8.85 -4.00 8.60
C LYS A 77 -8.48 -3.47 7.20
N LEU A 78 -7.34 -3.90 6.64
CA LEU A 78 -6.98 -3.56 5.25
C LEU A 78 -8.00 -4.22 4.29
N ILE A 79 -8.30 -5.49 4.49
CA ILE A 79 -9.29 -6.23 3.68
C ILE A 79 -10.67 -5.56 3.73
N GLU A 80 -11.11 -5.13 4.91
CA GLU A 80 -12.37 -4.39 5.06
C GLU A 80 -12.37 -3.06 4.28
N ARG A 81 -11.26 -2.32 4.29
CA ARG A 81 -11.12 -1.08 3.50
C ARG A 81 -11.13 -1.37 2.01
N LEU A 82 -10.45 -2.41 1.56
CA LEU A 82 -10.44 -2.80 0.14
C LEU A 82 -11.84 -3.08 -0.39
N LYS A 83 -12.66 -3.81 0.38
CA LYS A 83 -14.07 -4.04 0.03
C LYS A 83 -14.86 -2.73 -0.11
N LYS A 84 -14.55 -1.72 0.71
CA LYS A 84 -15.19 -0.39 0.58
C LYS A 84 -14.75 0.34 -0.68
N TYR A 85 -13.46 0.33 -1.01
CA TYR A 85 -12.98 0.93 -2.25
C TYR A 85 -13.58 0.23 -3.47
N GLN A 86 -13.56 -1.11 -3.51
CA GLN A 86 -14.12 -1.88 -4.62
C GLN A 86 -15.60 -1.56 -4.86
N LYS A 87 -16.40 -1.37 -3.80
CA LYS A 87 -17.82 -1.05 -3.92
C LYS A 87 -18.06 0.36 -4.53
N ASN A 88 -17.11 1.27 -4.34
CA ASN A 88 -17.22 2.68 -4.75
C ASN A 88 -16.38 3.00 -5.98
N ALA A 89 -15.75 2.00 -6.60
CA ALA A 89 -14.85 2.13 -7.74
C ALA A 89 -15.57 2.03 -9.09
#